data_AF-A0AAD5TIN4-F1
#
_entry.id   AF-A0AAD5TIN4-F1
#
_cell.length_a   1.000
_cell.length_b   1.000
_cell.length_c   1.000
_cell.angle_alpha   90.00
_cell.angle_beta   90.00
_cell.angle_gamma   90.00
#
_symmetry.space_group_name_H-M   'P 1'
#
loop_
_entity.id
_entity.type
_entity.pdbx_description
1 polymer ?
#
loop_
_entity_poly.entity_id
_entity_poly.type
_entity_poly.pdbx_seq_one_letter_code
_entity_poly.pdbx_strand_id
1 'polypeptide(L)'
;MSALKQPPAPAVAASSEDSTLPPYFPLKLRKCAQVADTFFACFEKESFPNGDPAVGRKAVATCAEPLAAYKACMEKFVGPRAERR
;
A
#
# COMPACT_ATOMS: atom_id res chain seq x y z
N MET A 1 -18.62 44.41 -15.91
CA MET A 1 -17.91 44.34 -14.61
C MET A 1 -17.92 42.92 -14.11
N SER A 2 -16.72 42.31 -14.16
CA SER A 2 -16.26 41.09 -13.50
C SER A 2 -16.96 39.77 -13.81
N ALA A 3 -16.38 39.07 -14.79
CA ALA A 3 -16.38 37.63 -14.88
C ALA A 3 -15.64 37.02 -13.68
N LEU A 4 -16.28 36.10 -12.96
CA LEU A 4 -15.60 35.13 -12.11
C LEU A 4 -15.81 33.75 -12.72
N LYS A 5 -14.96 33.47 -13.70
CA LYS A 5 -14.68 32.14 -14.22
C LYS A 5 -14.01 31.36 -13.08
N GLN A 6 -14.78 30.52 -12.40
CA GLN A 6 -14.24 29.55 -11.45
C GLN A 6 -13.23 28.65 -12.19
N PRO A 7 -11.99 28.50 -11.70
CA PRO A 7 -11.13 27.44 -12.19
C PRO A 7 -11.71 26.09 -11.76
N PRO A 8 -11.74 25.07 -12.63
CA PRO A 8 -12.01 23.72 -12.18
C PRO A 8 -10.92 23.31 -11.20
N ALA A 9 -11.32 22.82 -10.02
CA ALA A 9 -10.41 22.20 -9.07
C ALA A 9 -9.59 21.12 -9.79
N PRO A 10 -8.28 21.00 -9.54
CA PRO A 10 -7.55 19.86 -10.06
C PRO A 10 -8.16 18.61 -9.44
N ALA A 11 -8.77 17.79 -10.30
CA ALA A 11 -9.10 16.41 -10.00
C ALA A 11 -7.79 15.71 -9.61
N VAL A 12 -7.48 15.67 -8.32
CA VAL A 12 -6.49 14.76 -7.75
C VAL A 12 -7.07 13.35 -7.74
N ALA A 13 -7.31 12.81 -8.93
CA ALA A 13 -7.39 11.38 -9.16
C ALA A 13 -5.95 10.84 -9.17
N ALA A 14 -5.28 10.88 -8.01
CA ALA A 14 -4.04 10.16 -7.80
C ALA A 14 -4.40 8.72 -7.41
N SER A 15 -4.53 7.88 -8.44
CA SER A 15 -4.38 6.42 -8.45
C SER A 15 -4.48 5.73 -7.08
N SER A 16 -5.70 5.50 -6.60
CA SER A 16 -5.99 4.85 -5.32
C SER A 16 -5.85 3.32 -5.34
N GLU A 17 -5.16 2.76 -6.34
CA GLU A 17 -5.24 1.31 -6.61
C GLU A 17 -4.16 0.47 -5.92
N ASP A 18 -3.10 1.06 -5.33
CA ASP A 18 -2.04 0.24 -4.71
C ASP A 18 -1.94 0.28 -3.18
N SER A 19 -2.77 1.06 -2.47
CA SER A 19 -2.73 1.10 -0.99
C SER A 19 -3.49 -0.05 -0.29
N THR A 20 -3.83 -1.11 -1.01
CA THR A 20 -4.47 -2.31 -0.44
C THR A 20 -3.43 -3.41 -0.21
N LEU A 21 -3.43 -4.04 0.97
CA LEU A 21 -2.57 -5.18 1.24
C LEU A 21 -2.96 -6.39 0.37
N PRO A 22 -2.00 -7.10 -0.22
CA PRO A 22 -2.30 -8.27 -1.04
C PRO A 22 -2.81 -9.45 -0.19
N PRO A 23 -3.56 -10.40 -0.79
CA PRO A 23 -4.16 -11.53 -0.06
C PRO A 23 -3.14 -12.47 0.61
N TYR A 24 -1.89 -12.47 0.14
CA TYR A 24 -0.79 -13.24 0.72
C TYR A 24 -0.08 -12.51 1.87
N PHE A 25 -0.41 -11.26 2.18
CA PHE A 25 0.12 -10.59 3.36
C PHE A 25 -0.28 -11.37 4.64
N PRO A 26 0.61 -11.56 5.65
CA PRO A 26 1.94 -10.97 5.82
C PRO A 26 3.10 -11.90 5.38
N LEU A 27 2.91 -12.74 4.35
CA LEU A 27 3.94 -13.69 3.91
C LEU A 27 5.22 -13.00 3.44
N LYS A 28 6.38 -13.57 3.77
CA LYS A 28 7.69 -13.12 3.31
C LYS A 28 8.47 -14.26 2.68
N LEU A 29 8.51 -14.32 1.34
CA LEU A 29 9.33 -15.30 0.63
C LEU A 29 10.81 -14.92 0.67
N ARG A 30 11.70 -15.90 0.87
CA ARG A 30 13.16 -15.64 0.89
C ARG A 30 13.67 -14.93 -0.37
N LYS A 31 13.10 -15.24 -1.54
CA LYS A 31 13.44 -14.59 -2.82
C LYS A 31 13.07 -13.11 -2.88
N CYS A 32 12.13 -12.67 -2.04
CA CYS A 32 11.66 -11.28 -1.94
C CYS A 32 12.00 -10.65 -0.60
N ALA A 33 12.91 -11.23 0.18
CA ALA A 33 13.16 -10.82 1.57
C ALA A 33 13.52 -9.33 1.68
N GLN A 34 14.39 -8.83 0.80
CA GLN A 34 14.85 -7.44 0.85
C GLN A 34 13.70 -6.43 0.65
N VAL A 35 12.91 -6.57 -0.43
CA VAL A 35 11.79 -5.65 -0.69
C VAL A 35 10.68 -5.79 0.35
N ALA A 36 10.47 -7.00 0.88
CA ALA A 36 9.55 -7.24 1.97
C ALA A 36 10.01 -6.56 3.27
N ASP A 37 11.29 -6.66 3.63
CA ASP A 37 11.87 -6.01 4.81
C ASP A 37 11.71 -4.49 4.75
N THR A 38 11.95 -3.89 3.58
CA THR A 38 11.76 -2.45 3.38
C THR A 38 10.31 -2.04 3.66
N PHE A 39 9.33 -2.80 3.14
CA PHE A 39 7.93 -2.52 3.40
C PHE A 39 7.54 -2.73 4.87
N PHE A 40 7.89 -3.88 5.45
CA PHE A 40 7.53 -4.20 6.84
C PHE A 40 8.16 -3.22 7.84
N ALA A 41 9.40 -2.78 7.62
CA ALA A 41 10.04 -1.78 8.48
C ALA A 41 9.32 -0.42 8.42
N CYS A 42 8.90 0.01 7.21
CA CYS A 42 8.09 1.22 7.06
C CYS A 42 6.74 1.07 7.78
N PHE A 43 6.06 -0.05 7.53
CA PHE A 43 4.74 -0.31 8.10
C PHE A 43 4.79 -0.36 9.63
N GLU A 44 5.78 -1.05 10.22
CA GLU A 44 5.94 -1.16 11.68
C GLU A 44 6.12 0.22 12.34
N LYS A 45 6.91 1.10 11.71
CA LYS A 45 7.14 2.46 12.19
C LYS A 45 5.86 3.31 12.14
N GLU A 46 5.12 3.23 11.04
CA GLU A 46 3.95 4.09 10.79
C GLU A 46 2.66 3.55 11.40
N SER A 47 2.61 2.26 11.78
CA SER A 47 1.43 1.61 12.35
C SER A 47 1.27 1.81 13.87
N PHE A 48 2.09 2.66 14.48
CA PHE A 48 1.98 3.00 15.90
C PHE A 48 0.96 4.13 16.15
N PRO A 49 0.05 4.01 17.14
CA PRO A 49 -0.14 2.87 18.03
C PRO A 49 -0.80 1.67 17.33
N ASN A 50 -0.30 0.47 17.62
CA ASN A 50 -0.80 -0.77 17.04
C ASN A 50 -2.25 -1.08 17.50
N GLY A 51 -3.03 -1.70 16.62
CA GLY A 51 -4.39 -2.16 16.91
C GLY A 51 -5.51 -1.22 16.43
N ASP A 52 -5.19 0.02 16.06
CA ASP A 52 -6.13 0.91 15.40
C ASP A 52 -6.16 0.66 13.87
N PRO A 53 -7.29 0.22 13.30
CA PRO A 53 -7.39 -0.06 11.87
C PRO A 53 -7.25 1.20 10.98
N ALA A 54 -7.57 2.39 11.49
CA ALA A 54 -7.37 3.64 10.77
C ALA A 54 -5.88 3.99 10.68
N VAL A 55 -5.13 3.80 11.77
CA VAL A 55 -3.66 3.95 11.79
C VAL A 55 -3.03 2.94 10.85
N GLY A 56 -3.46 1.68 10.87
CA GLY A 56 -3.01 0.65 9.94
C GLY A 56 -3.23 1.05 8.48
N ARG A 57 -4.45 1.48 8.10
CA ARG A 57 -4.74 1.95 6.73
C ARG A 57 -3.85 3.14 6.33
N LYS A 58 -3.63 4.09 7.24
CA LYS A 58 -2.75 5.22 7.01
C LYS A 58 -1.31 4.76 6.79
N ALA A 59 -0.81 3.82 7.58
CA ALA A 59 0.53 3.25 7.43
C ALA A 59 0.71 2.56 6.05
N VAL A 60 -0.30 1.81 5.58
CA VAL A 60 -0.26 1.22 4.22
C VAL A 60 -0.16 2.31 3.15
N ALA A 61 -0.95 3.39 3.27
CA ALA A 61 -0.90 4.50 2.34
C ALA A 61 0.44 5.26 2.38
N THR A 62 0.99 5.50 3.57
CA THR A 62 2.32 6.11 3.74
C THR A 62 3.43 5.26 3.12
N CYS A 63 3.33 3.94 3.24
CA CYS A 63 4.32 2.97 2.77
C CYS A 63 3.97 2.39 1.38
N ALA A 64 3.25 3.14 0.53
CA ALA A 64 2.77 2.64 -0.76
C ALA A 64 3.89 2.26 -1.73
N GLU A 65 4.97 3.03 -1.80
CA GLU A 65 6.11 2.73 -2.68
C GLU A 65 6.79 1.38 -2.34
N PRO A 66 7.22 1.13 -1.09
CA PRO A 66 7.80 -0.17 -0.75
C PRO A 66 6.76 -1.31 -0.81
N LEU A 67 5.46 -1.03 -0.61
CA LEU A 67 4.39 -2.00 -0.82
C LEU A 67 4.31 -2.46 -2.29
N ALA A 68 4.37 -1.53 -3.25
CA ALA A 68 4.37 -1.86 -4.67
C ALA A 68 5.55 -2.78 -5.05
N ALA A 69 6.74 -2.50 -4.53
CA ALA A 69 7.94 -3.32 -4.74
C ALA A 69 7.79 -4.73 -4.15
N TYR A 70 7.23 -4.82 -2.93
CA TYR A 70 6.90 -6.10 -2.31
C TYR A 70 5.91 -6.89 -3.15
N LYS A 71 4.82 -6.26 -3.61
CA LYS A 71 3.80 -6.90 -4.46
C LYS A 71 4.41 -7.46 -5.75
N ALA A 72 5.09 -6.60 -6.49
CA ALA A 72 5.69 -6.96 -7.78
C ALA A 72 6.71 -8.11 -7.68
N CYS A 73 7.40 -8.26 -6.54
CA CYS A 73 8.26 -9.42 -6.31
C CYS A 73 7.45 -10.67 -5.96
N MET A 74 6.52 -10.54 -5.01
CA MET A 74 5.75 -11.67 -4.49
C MET A 74 4.88 -12.31 -5.57
N GLU A 75 4.20 -11.51 -6.40
CA GLU A 75 3.32 -11.97 -7.50
C GLU A 75 4.01 -12.89 -8.51
N LYS A 76 5.35 -12.85 -8.60
CA LYS A 76 6.13 -13.78 -9.45
C LYS A 76 6.19 -15.20 -8.90
N PHE A 77 5.89 -15.38 -7.61
CA PHE A 77 6.10 -16.64 -6.89
C PHE A 77 4.85 -17.11 -6.15
N VAL A 78 3.95 -16.21 -5.77
CA VAL A 78 2.66 -16.53 -5.19
C VAL A 78 1.64 -16.64 -6.32
N GLY A 79 1.18 -17.86 -6.60
CA GLY A 79 0.01 -18.06 -7.46
C GLY A 79 -1.27 -17.52 -6.80
N PRO A 80 -2.42 -17.53 -7.50
CA PRO A 80 -3.70 -17.05 -6.97
C PRO A 80 -4.23 -17.99 -5.88
N ARG A 81 -3.59 -18.10 -4.72
CA ARG A 81 -4.15 -18.77 -3.54
C ARG A 81 -3.64 -18.15 -2.24
N ALA A 82 -4.43 -17.20 -1.77
CA ALA A 82 -4.92 -17.20 -0.39
C ALA A 82 -6.43 -16.94 -0.41
N GLU A 83 -7.17 -17.64 -1.27
CA GLU A 83 -8.62 -17.75 -1.11
C GLU A 83 -8.84 -18.62 0.13
N ARG A 84 -9.17 -17.96 1.25
CA ARG A 84 -9.52 -18.65 2.49
C ARG A 84 -10.80 -19.43 2.23
N ARG A 85 -10.72 -20.75 2.43
CA ARG A 85 -11.85 -21.64 2.58
C ARG A 85 -12.61 -21.33 3.87
#